data_AF-A0A857N511-F1
#
_entry.id   AF-A0A857N511-F1
#
_cell.length_a   1.000
_cell.length_b   1.000
_cell.length_c   1.000
_cell.angle_alpha   90.00
_cell.angle_beta   90.00
_cell.angle_gamma   90.00
#
_symmetry.space_group_name_H-M   'P 1'
#
loop_
_entity.id
_entity.type
_entity.pdbx_description
1 polymer ?
#
loop_
_entity_poly.entity_id
_entity_poly.type
_entity_poly.pdbx_seq_one_letter_code
_entity_poly.pdbx_strand_id
1 'polypeptide(L)' 'MSTIDYSNMSSQELEHLAPDDPDAAWELFNRILDQGEPLGDLEPDEAQSPSSPAVVVND' A
#
# COMPACT_ATOMS: atom_id res chain seq x y z
N MET A 1 23.23 -19.44 -10.24
CA MET A 1 22.03 -18.74 -9.73
C MET A 1 21.59 -17.81 -10.83
N SER A 2 20.40 -18.02 -11.38
CA SER A 2 19.81 -17.07 -12.33
C SER A 2 19.19 -15.96 -11.51
N THR A 3 19.77 -14.76 -11.56
CA THR A 3 19.17 -13.55 -10.98
C THR A 3 17.94 -13.21 -11.82
N ILE A 4 16.80 -13.03 -11.17
CA ILE A 4 15.59 -12.58 -11.85
C ILE A 4 15.76 -11.09 -12.15
N ASP A 5 15.46 -10.67 -13.38
CA ASP A 5 15.61 -9.29 -13.84
C ASP A 5 14.27 -8.54 -13.70
N TYR A 6 14.04 -8.00 -12.50
CA TYR A 6 12.79 -7.34 -12.14
C TYR A 6 12.55 -6.02 -12.90
N SER A 7 13.61 -5.34 -13.33
CA SER A 7 13.49 -4.04 -13.99
C SER A 7 12.81 -4.13 -15.37
N ASN A 8 12.92 -5.27 -16.06
CA ASN A 8 12.23 -5.54 -17.33
C ASN A 8 10.82 -6.16 -17.16
N MET A 9 10.41 -6.53 -15.95
CA MET A 9 9.07 -7.10 -15.71
C MET A 9 8.00 -6.00 -15.64
N SER A 10 6.75 -6.35 -15.96
CA SER A 10 5.61 -5.42 -15.82
C SER A 10 5.17 -5.29 -14.36
N SER A 11 4.45 -4.20 -14.01
CA SER A 11 3.92 -4.02 -12.64
C SER A 11 3.06 -5.20 -12.17
N GLN A 12 2.21 -5.77 -13.04
CA GLN A 12 1.40 -6.97 -12.72
C GLN A 12 2.24 -8.22 -12.44
N GLU A 13 3.37 -8.38 -13.14
CA GLU A 13 4.27 -9.51 -12.89
C GLU A 13 4.97 -9.35 -11.55
N LEU A 14 5.40 -8.12 -11.23
CA LEU A 14 5.97 -7.79 -9.94
C LEU A 14 4.93 -7.92 -8.82
N GLU A 15 3.66 -7.57 -9.03
CA GLU A 15 2.56 -7.78 -8.06
C GLU A 15 2.33 -9.25 -7.73
N HIS A 16 2.47 -10.15 -8.72
CA HIS A 16 2.39 -11.59 -8.48
C HIS A 16 3.59 -12.17 -7.74
N LEU A 17 4.76 -11.54 -7.88
CA LEU A 17 6.01 -12.00 -7.25
C LEU A 17 6.26 -11.38 -5.88
N ALA A 18 5.80 -10.14 -5.66
CA ALA A 18 5.98 -9.38 -4.42
C ALA A 18 5.62 -10.11 -3.11
N PRO A 19 4.60 -11.01 -3.06
CA PRO A 19 4.28 -11.76 -1.84
C PRO A 19 5.38 -12.76 -1.43
N ASP A 20 6.08 -13.33 -2.41
CA ASP A 20 7.09 -14.38 -2.21
C ASP A 20 8.52 -13.84 -2.35
N ASP A 21 8.70 -12.71 -3.04
CA ASP A 21 10.00 -12.12 -3.35
C ASP A 21 10.08 -10.63 -2.95
N PRO A 22 10.92 -10.28 -1.95
CA PRO A 22 11.02 -8.93 -1.45
C PRO A 22 11.70 -7.95 -2.43
N ASP A 23 12.55 -8.44 -3.34
CA ASP A 23 13.17 -7.61 -4.37
C ASP A 23 12.13 -7.19 -5.43
N ALA A 24 11.22 -8.09 -5.81
CA ALA A 24 10.08 -7.77 -6.67
C ALA A 24 9.15 -6.72 -6.03
N ALA A 25 8.89 -6.83 -4.72
CA ALA A 25 8.09 -5.85 -3.99
C ALA A 25 8.74 -4.47 -3.96
N TRP A 26 10.06 -4.40 -3.80
CA TRP A 26 10.82 -3.15 -3.81
C TRP A 26 10.79 -2.47 -5.18
N GLU A 27 10.97 -3.24 -6.26
CA GLU A 27 10.90 -2.70 -7.63
C GLU A 27 9.49 -2.21 -7.99
N LEU A 28 8.44 -2.93 -7.57
CA LEU A 28 7.06 -2.50 -7.74
C LEU A 28 6.81 -1.17 -7.01
N PHE A 29 7.25 -1.05 -5.76
CA PHE A 29 7.12 0.15 -4.95
C PHE A 29 7.80 1.37 -5.61
N ASN A 30 9.05 1.21 -6.06
CA ASN A 30 9.78 2.28 -6.74
C ASN A 30 9.08 2.71 -8.04
N ARG A 31 8.49 1.75 -8.77
CA ARG A 31 7.75 2.05 -10.01
C ARG A 31 6.46 2.81 -9.74
N ILE A 32 5.71 2.45 -8.70
CA ILE A 32 4.50 3.20 -8.32
C ILE A 32 4.85 4.64 -7.92
N LEU A 33 5.95 4.82 -7.16
CA LEU A 33 6.45 6.15 -6.81
C LEU A 33 6.90 6.98 -8.01
N ASP A 34 7.61 6.37 -8.97
CA ASP A 34 8.10 7.04 -10.19
C ASP A 34 6.95 7.46 -11.12
N GLN A 35 5.91 6.64 -11.22
CA GLN A 35 4.72 6.95 -12.01
C GLN A 35 3.85 8.04 -11.38
N GLY A 36 4.16 8.47 -10.14
CA GLY A 36 3.37 9.43 -9.40
C GLY A 36 1.94 8.95 -9.13
N GLU A 37 1.70 7.63 -9.23
CA GLU A 37 0.44 7.07 -8.82
C GLU A 37 0.36 7.16 -7.29
N PRO A 38 -0.72 7.73 -6.73
CA PRO A 38 -0.94 7.63 -5.31
C PRO A 38 -1.03 6.15 -4.99
N LEU A 39 -0.06 5.63 -4.21
CA LEU A 39 -0.20 4.35 -3.52
C LEU A 39 -1.58 4.39 -2.88
N GLY A 40 -2.48 3.57 -3.43
CA GLY A 40 -3.92 3.82 -3.47
C GLY A 40 -4.40 4.59 -2.26
N ASP A 41 -5.12 5.70 -2.50
CA ASP A 41 -5.79 6.50 -1.49
C ASP A 41 -6.33 5.53 -0.44
N LEU A 42 -5.58 5.38 0.65
CA LEU A 42 -6.07 4.72 1.83
C LEU A 42 -7.04 5.76 2.34
N GLU A 43 -8.23 5.79 1.71
CA GLU A 43 -9.39 6.42 2.30
C GLU A 43 -9.33 5.89 3.72
N PRO A 44 -9.15 6.78 4.71
CA PRO A 44 -9.14 6.33 6.09
C PRO A 44 -10.50 5.70 6.26
N ASP A 45 -10.55 4.36 6.20
CA ASP A 45 -11.74 3.53 6.40
C ASP A 45 -12.47 4.21 7.51
N GLU A 46 -13.60 4.88 7.18
CA GLU A 46 -14.22 5.93 7.99
C GLU A 46 -14.25 5.42 9.42
N ALA A 47 -13.20 5.77 10.17
CA ALA A 47 -12.86 5.05 11.37
C ALA A 47 -13.94 5.49 12.30
N GLN A 48 -14.93 4.61 12.45
CA GLN A 48 -16.28 4.94 12.86
C GLN A 48 -16.16 5.96 13.97
N SER A 49 -16.53 7.20 13.68
CA SER A 49 -16.42 8.28 14.65
C SER A 49 -17.03 7.74 15.94
N PRO A 50 -16.25 7.51 17.02
CA PRO A 50 -16.85 7.00 18.23
C PRO A 50 -17.81 8.11 18.65
N SER A 51 -19.11 7.83 18.54
CA SER A 51 -20.17 8.73 18.99
C SER A 51 -19.75 9.30 20.34
N SER A 52 -19.42 10.59 20.37
CA SER A 52 -18.88 11.24 21.57
C SER A 52 -19.81 10.92 22.74
N PRO A 53 -19.34 10.35 23.86
CA PRO A 53 -20.18 10.27 25.04
C PRO A 53 -20.42 11.70 25.51
N ALA A 54 -21.69 12.12 25.49
CA ALA A 54 -22.10 13.37 26.12
C ALA A 54 -21.77 13.29 27.61
N VAL A 55 -20.81 14.10 28.07
CA VAL A 55 -20.62 14.33 29.50
C VAL A 55 -21.86 15.06 30.00
N VAL A 56 -22.78 14.33 30.64
CA VAL A 56 -23.84 14.94 31.44
C VAL A 56 -23.17 15.54 32.68
N VAL A 57 -23.04 16.87 32.69
CA VAL A 57 -22.75 17.63 33.91
C VAL A 57 -24.00 17.50 34.79
N ASN A 58 -23.88 16.80 35.92
CA ASN A 58 -24.85 16.96 37.01
C ASN A 58 -24.45 18.20 37.81
N ASP A 59 -25.41 19.11 37.95
CA ASP A 59 -25.43 20.22 38.92
C ASP A 59 -25.31 19.72 40.37
#